data_AF-A0A8J7ELH9-F1
#
_entry.id   AF-A0A8J7ELH9-F1
#
_cell.length_a   1.000
_cell.length_b   1.000
_cell.length_c   1.000
_cell.angle_alpha   90.00
_cell.angle_beta   90.00
_cell.angle_gamma   90.00
#
_symmetry.space_group_name_H-M   'P 1'
#
loop_
_entity.id
_entity.type
_entity.pdbx_description
1 polymer ?
#
loop_
_entity_poly.entity_id
_entity_poly.type
_entity_poly.pdbx_seq_one_letter_code
_entity_poly.pdbx_strand_id
1 'polypeptide(L)'
;MTSFTFKTKTLMALVGLLALGTTAVGAVACAPLPDSGATPGETVESPSNSEVPPYSGELGQVDDVLTPEVRETILQTVAADVDRPVADLRIAAAETATWDGCMGIYVPDQMCTMIAISGLRLVVTDGEQSWVYHTREDGQQAVQNSTASGSQNSLITDFIPQVEGQPTETPEAYVFRSVVSGSLAGRQQAITLYSDGRLLQTEGSTLVADSQVTPEQLEAFQQVLEDQRFPNLNRMRYITDAAFADYPTVRLSTQSAQSEYIDLAIADAPVALQAVVQAWETLVAEAQ
;
A
#
# COMPACT_ATOMS: atom_id res chain seq x y z
N MET A 1 -29.69 -26.53 -12.55
CA MET A 1 -30.38 -25.87 -13.68
C MET A 1 -31.23 -24.75 -13.13
N THR A 2 -30.72 -23.52 -13.15
CA THR A 2 -31.51 -22.27 -13.19
C THR A 2 -30.51 -21.15 -13.43
N SER A 3 -30.49 -20.68 -14.68
CA SER A 3 -29.69 -19.56 -15.15
C SER A 3 -30.45 -18.27 -14.86
N PHE A 4 -29.79 -17.29 -14.25
CA PHE A 4 -30.26 -15.90 -14.24
C PHE A 4 -29.39 -15.08 -15.17
N THR A 5 -29.97 -14.76 -16.32
CA THR A 5 -29.40 -13.88 -17.34
C THR A 5 -29.84 -12.45 -17.03
N PHE A 6 -28.90 -11.56 -16.69
CA PHE A 6 -29.16 -10.12 -16.74
C PHE A 6 -28.65 -9.57 -18.07
N LYS A 7 -29.59 -9.06 -18.86
CA LYS A 7 -29.38 -8.34 -20.12
C LYS A 7 -30.03 -6.97 -19.97
N THR A 8 -29.52 -5.98 -20.73
CA THR A 8 -30.03 -4.61 -20.96
C THR A 8 -29.49 -3.52 -20.03
N LYS A 9 -29.13 -2.31 -20.49
CA LYS A 9 -29.22 -1.66 -21.81
C LYS A 9 -28.25 -0.47 -21.84
N THR A 10 -27.48 -0.35 -22.91
CA THR A 10 -26.76 0.85 -23.32
C THR A 10 -27.74 1.99 -23.60
N LEU A 11 -27.51 3.17 -23.02
CA LEU A 11 -28.18 4.41 -23.44
C LEU A 11 -27.13 5.35 -24.03
N MET A 12 -27.04 5.38 -25.36
CA MET A 12 -26.41 6.47 -26.11
C MET A 12 -27.35 7.67 -26.09
N ALA A 13 -26.87 8.83 -25.64
CA ALA A 13 -27.49 10.11 -25.93
C ALA A 13 -26.55 10.92 -26.84
N LEU A 14 -26.99 11.03 -28.08
CA LEU A 14 -26.41 11.83 -29.15
C LEU A 14 -27.06 13.22 -29.10
N VAL A 15 -26.29 14.28 -28.90
CA VAL A 15 -26.71 15.65 -29.25
C VAL A 15 -25.58 16.28 -30.04
N GLY A 16 -25.84 16.46 -31.34
CA GLY A 16 -25.02 17.32 -32.20
C GLY A 16 -25.67 18.69 -32.35
N LEU A 17 -24.85 19.73 -32.54
CA LEU A 17 -25.16 20.77 -33.52
C LEU A 17 -23.89 21.52 -33.96
N LEU A 18 -23.80 21.71 -35.28
CA LEU A 18 -22.79 22.45 -36.04
C LEU A 18 -22.88 23.97 -35.81
N ALA A 19 -21.75 24.70 -35.94
CA ALA A 19 -21.51 25.63 -37.07
C ALA A 19 -20.18 26.40 -36.96
N LEU A 20 -19.33 26.18 -37.97
CA LEU A 20 -18.54 27.11 -38.80
C LEU A 20 -17.98 28.41 -38.20
N GLY A 21 -16.65 28.54 -38.24
CA GLY A 21 -15.92 29.81 -38.24
C GLY A 21 -14.52 29.65 -38.85
N THR A 22 -14.38 30.02 -40.12
CA THR A 22 -13.10 30.12 -40.86
C THR A 22 -12.35 31.41 -40.54
N THR A 23 -11.01 31.36 -40.74
CA THR A 23 -10.00 32.45 -40.97
C THR A 23 -8.90 32.39 -39.90
N ALA A 24 -7.60 32.57 -40.16
CA ALA A 24 -6.82 32.80 -41.36
C ALA A 24 -5.40 32.23 -41.15
N VAL A 25 -4.73 31.88 -42.25
CA VAL A 25 -3.32 31.50 -42.29
C VAL A 25 -2.47 32.75 -42.08
N GLY A 26 -1.58 32.73 -41.08
CA GLY A 26 -0.53 33.73 -40.87
C GLY A 26 0.79 33.02 -40.61
N ALA A 27 1.57 32.80 -41.67
CA ALA A 27 2.96 32.41 -41.57
C ALA A 27 3.78 33.61 -41.04
N VAL A 28 4.54 33.41 -39.97
CA VAL A 28 5.56 34.37 -39.53
C VAL A 28 6.91 33.68 -39.55
N ALA A 29 7.83 34.39 -40.20
CA ALA A 29 9.13 33.96 -40.67
C ALA A 29 10.13 33.65 -39.56
N CYS A 30 11.03 32.71 -39.88
CA CYS A 30 12.29 32.50 -39.19
C CYS A 30 13.15 33.78 -39.24
N ALA A 31 13.59 34.27 -38.08
CA ALA A 31 14.69 35.21 -38.00
C ALA A 31 16.03 34.44 -37.84
N PRO A 32 17.11 34.90 -38.48
CA PRO A 32 18.42 34.27 -38.37
C PRO A 32 19.13 34.63 -37.05
N LEU A 33 19.82 33.65 -36.48
CA LEU A 33 20.74 33.83 -35.36
C LEU A 33 22.04 34.51 -35.85
N PRO A 34 22.60 35.48 -35.11
CA PRO A 34 23.96 35.93 -35.34
C PRO A 34 24.97 34.93 -34.74
N ASP A 35 25.84 34.44 -35.62
CA ASP A 35 27.10 33.78 -35.32
C ASP A 35 28.17 34.84 -34.97
N SER A 36 28.89 34.65 -33.87
CA SER A 36 30.15 35.34 -33.59
C SER A 36 30.94 34.60 -32.50
N GLY A 37 31.97 33.86 -32.95
CA GLY A 37 33.33 34.02 -32.43
C GLY A 37 33.83 33.02 -31.38
N ALA A 38 34.55 32.00 -31.83
CA ALA A 38 35.61 31.28 -31.09
C ALA A 38 36.76 32.26 -30.70
N THR A 39 37.67 32.11 -29.73
CA THR A 39 38.33 31.04 -28.91
C THR A 39 39.31 31.79 -27.94
N PRO A 40 40.23 31.19 -27.13
CA PRO A 40 40.33 29.84 -26.55
C PRO A 40 40.68 29.81 -25.03
N GLY A 41 40.47 28.66 -24.41
CA GLY A 41 41.37 28.16 -23.36
C GLY A 41 40.91 28.38 -21.92
N GLU A 42 40.10 27.44 -21.42
CA GLU A 42 40.21 26.98 -20.04
C GLU A 42 39.71 25.54 -20.00
N THR A 43 40.62 24.62 -19.66
CA THR A 43 40.30 23.24 -19.32
C THR A 43 39.48 23.25 -18.03
N VAL A 44 38.16 23.24 -18.15
CA VAL A 44 37.27 22.97 -17.03
C VAL A 44 37.12 21.45 -16.95
N GLU A 45 37.80 20.86 -15.98
CA GLU A 45 37.57 19.48 -15.55
C GLU A 45 36.08 19.27 -15.33
N SER A 46 35.55 18.24 -15.98
CA SER A 46 34.22 17.73 -15.73
C SER A 46 34.25 17.00 -14.38
N PRO A 47 33.46 17.40 -13.37
CA PRO A 47 33.14 16.48 -12.30
C PRO A 47 32.12 15.49 -12.86
N SER A 48 32.66 14.39 -13.38
CA SER A 48 32.01 13.09 -13.38
C SER A 48 31.68 12.69 -11.94
N ASN A 49 30.58 11.96 -11.76
CA ASN A 49 29.95 11.53 -10.51
C ASN A 49 29.15 12.59 -9.75
N SER A 50 27.92 12.82 -10.20
CA SER A 50 26.81 12.84 -9.25
C SER A 50 26.46 11.39 -8.90
N GLU A 51 27.26 10.79 -8.01
CA GLU A 51 26.76 9.67 -7.22
C GLU A 51 25.58 10.21 -6.42
N VAL A 52 24.37 9.78 -6.79
CA VAL A 52 23.23 9.81 -5.89
C VAL A 52 23.69 9.05 -4.64
N PRO A 53 23.74 9.68 -3.45
CA PRO A 53 24.11 8.95 -2.26
C PRO A 53 23.13 7.79 -2.11
N PRO A 54 23.59 6.54 -1.86
CA PRO A 54 22.67 5.47 -1.55
C PRO A 54 21.87 5.92 -0.33
N TYR A 55 20.56 5.98 -0.49
CA TYR A 55 19.63 6.18 0.60
C TYR A 55 19.84 5.03 1.58
N SER A 56 20.66 5.28 2.60
CA SER A 56 20.80 4.43 3.78
C SER A 56 19.68 4.77 4.75
N GLY A 57 18.44 4.60 4.30
CA GLY A 57 17.38 4.20 5.21
C GLY A 57 17.62 2.71 5.47
N GLU A 58 17.91 2.36 6.70
CA GLU A 58 18.23 1.00 7.14
C GLU A 58 17.01 0.10 6.90
N LEU A 59 16.84 -0.37 5.65
CA LEU A 59 16.15 -1.60 5.35
C LEU A 59 16.96 -2.66 6.08
N GLY A 60 16.45 -3.21 7.18
CA GLY A 60 17.08 -4.37 7.82
C GLY A 60 17.37 -5.37 6.72
N GLN A 61 18.65 -5.61 6.43
CA GLN A 61 19.01 -6.33 5.23
C GLN A 61 18.45 -7.75 5.40
N VAL A 62 17.68 -8.22 4.42
CA VAL A 62 17.15 -9.59 4.40
C VAL A 62 18.27 -10.61 4.69
N ASP A 63 19.50 -10.27 4.30
CA ASP A 63 20.72 -11.06 4.51
C ASP A 63 21.19 -11.13 5.97
N ASP A 64 20.86 -10.14 6.80
CA ASP A 64 21.15 -10.16 8.25
C ASP A 64 20.15 -11.04 9.02
N VAL A 65 18.94 -11.22 8.47
CA VAL A 65 17.85 -11.97 9.10
C VAL A 65 17.87 -13.46 8.71
N LEU A 66 18.35 -13.81 7.52
CA LEU A 66 18.20 -15.15 6.96
C LEU A 66 19.54 -15.81 6.61
N THR A 67 19.80 -17.00 7.17
CA THR A 67 20.89 -17.85 6.67
C THR A 67 20.57 -18.38 5.26
N PRO A 68 21.58 -18.76 4.46
CA PRO A 68 21.34 -19.36 3.15
C PRO A 68 20.45 -20.61 3.18
N GLU A 69 20.58 -21.44 4.23
CA GLU A 69 19.80 -22.67 4.39
C GLU A 69 18.32 -22.38 4.69
N VAL A 70 18.06 -21.38 5.54
CA VAL A 70 16.69 -20.93 5.86
C VAL A 70 16.04 -20.32 4.62
N ARG A 71 16.78 -19.47 3.89
CA ARG A 71 16.31 -18.89 2.62
C ARG A 71 15.91 -19.95 1.61
N GLU A 72 16.76 -20.95 1.39
CA GLU A 72 16.48 -22.03 0.44
C GLU A 72 15.24 -22.84 0.86
N THR A 73 15.12 -23.15 2.15
CA THR A 73 13.94 -23.85 2.70
C THR A 73 12.64 -23.11 2.42
N ILE A 74 12.65 -21.79 2.64
CA ILE A 74 11.49 -20.93 2.40
C ILE A 74 11.17 -20.91 0.91
N LEU A 75 12.15 -20.63 0.04
CA LEU A 75 11.92 -20.50 -1.39
C LEU A 75 11.44 -21.80 -2.03
N GLN A 76 11.94 -22.96 -1.58
CA GLN A 76 11.44 -24.27 -2.03
C GLN A 76 9.97 -24.49 -1.64
N THR A 77 9.59 -24.10 -0.41
CA THR A 77 8.20 -24.22 0.05
C THR A 77 7.29 -23.30 -0.76
N VAL A 78 7.67 -22.03 -0.90
CA VAL A 78 6.88 -21.04 -1.65
C VAL A 78 6.76 -21.41 -3.12
N ALA A 79 7.84 -21.90 -3.75
CA ALA A 79 7.83 -22.38 -5.13
C ALA A 79 6.75 -23.45 -5.38
N ALA A 80 6.60 -24.39 -4.44
CA ALA A 80 5.57 -25.41 -4.50
C ALA A 80 4.16 -24.83 -4.30
N ASP A 81 4.00 -23.90 -3.34
CA ASP A 81 2.71 -23.29 -3.01
C ASP A 81 2.15 -22.40 -4.14
N VAL A 82 3.01 -21.64 -4.82
CA VAL A 82 2.59 -20.68 -5.87
C VAL A 82 2.79 -21.18 -7.30
N ASP A 83 3.23 -22.43 -7.48
CA ASP A 83 3.53 -23.04 -8.79
C ASP A 83 4.50 -22.19 -9.63
N ARG A 84 5.64 -21.83 -9.03
CA ARG A 84 6.72 -21.06 -9.67
C ARG A 84 8.06 -21.75 -9.49
N PRO A 85 8.96 -21.73 -10.49
CA PRO A 85 10.33 -22.17 -10.30
C PRO A 85 11.03 -21.37 -9.20
N VAL A 86 11.81 -22.05 -8.34
CA VAL A 86 12.61 -21.40 -7.29
C VAL A 86 13.50 -20.28 -7.86
N ALA A 87 14.04 -20.48 -9.08
CA ALA A 87 14.91 -19.52 -9.75
C ALA A 87 14.21 -18.19 -10.12
N ASP A 88 12.88 -18.19 -10.20
CA ASP A 88 12.08 -16.99 -10.49
C ASP A 88 11.70 -16.25 -9.20
N LEU A 89 11.88 -16.87 -8.03
CA LEU A 89 11.49 -16.31 -6.75
C LEU A 89 12.66 -15.65 -6.02
N ARG A 90 12.36 -14.57 -5.30
CA ARG A 90 13.26 -13.95 -4.34
C ARG A 90 12.51 -13.46 -3.11
N ILE A 91 13.21 -13.42 -1.98
CA ILE A 91 12.72 -12.78 -0.76
C ILE A 91 13.01 -11.28 -0.88
N ALA A 92 11.96 -10.45 -0.92
CA ALA A 92 12.05 -9.00 -1.04
C ALA A 92 12.20 -8.30 0.31
N ALA A 93 11.57 -8.84 1.36
CA ALA A 93 11.64 -8.31 2.72
C ALA A 93 11.53 -9.45 3.74
N ALA A 94 12.18 -9.28 4.89
CA ALA A 94 12.13 -10.23 6.01
C ALA A 94 12.25 -9.47 7.33
N GLU A 95 11.41 -9.80 8.30
CA GLU A 95 11.52 -9.32 9.69
C GLU A 95 11.30 -10.48 10.67
N THR A 96 11.94 -10.42 11.83
CA THR A 96 11.66 -11.35 12.93
C THR A 96 10.29 -11.08 13.52
N ALA A 97 9.61 -12.13 13.95
CA ALA A 97 8.28 -12.05 14.53
C ALA A 97 8.06 -13.13 15.58
N THR A 98 7.01 -12.96 16.39
CA THR A 98 6.56 -13.96 17.35
C THR A 98 5.11 -14.29 17.05
N TRP A 99 4.82 -15.57 16.90
CA TRP A 99 3.50 -16.06 16.54
C TRP A 99 2.79 -16.78 17.68
N ASP A 100 1.47 -16.72 17.64
CA ASP A 100 0.59 -17.60 18.39
C ASP A 100 0.45 -18.98 17.70
N GLY A 101 -0.45 -19.82 18.21
CA GLY A 101 -0.72 -21.14 17.65
C GLY A 101 -1.30 -21.14 16.23
N CYS A 102 -1.74 -19.99 15.71
CA CYS A 102 -2.24 -19.81 14.36
C CYS A 102 -1.19 -19.19 13.42
N MET A 103 0.07 -19.15 13.83
CA MET A 103 1.15 -18.53 13.06
C MET A 103 0.88 -17.05 12.75
N GLY A 104 0.12 -16.34 13.60
CA GLY A 104 -0.25 -14.94 13.38
C GLY A 104 -1.22 -14.70 12.22
N ILE A 105 -1.90 -15.76 11.75
CA ILE A 105 -2.99 -15.63 10.78
C ILE A 105 -4.31 -15.52 11.52
N TYR A 106 -4.95 -14.36 11.40
CA TYR A 106 -6.28 -14.09 11.90
C TYR A 106 -7.34 -14.73 10.99
N VAL A 107 -8.24 -15.47 11.61
CA VAL A 107 -9.48 -15.98 11.03
C VAL A 107 -10.60 -15.69 12.02
N PRO A 108 -11.73 -15.13 11.56
CA PRO A 108 -12.92 -14.92 12.39
C PRO A 108 -13.30 -16.18 13.17
N ASP A 109 -13.65 -16.00 14.44
CA ASP A 109 -14.06 -17.06 15.38
C ASP A 109 -13.04 -18.19 15.64
N GLN A 110 -11.83 -18.11 15.08
CA GLN A 110 -10.78 -19.10 15.34
C GLN A 110 -10.06 -18.78 16.66
N MET A 111 -10.07 -19.76 17.56
CA MET A 111 -9.26 -19.69 18.77
C MET A 111 -7.83 -20.15 18.49
N CYS A 112 -6.87 -19.30 18.80
CA CYS A 112 -5.44 -19.58 18.67
C CYS A 112 -4.85 -19.85 20.06
N THR A 113 -3.96 -20.85 20.15
CA THR A 113 -3.24 -21.11 21.40
C THR A 113 -2.35 -19.91 21.72
N MET A 114 -2.42 -19.41 22.95
CA MET A 114 -1.54 -18.35 23.45
C MET A 114 -0.14 -18.93 23.72
N ILE A 115 0.69 -18.97 22.68
CA ILE A 115 2.08 -19.43 22.71
C ILE A 115 2.96 -18.36 22.03
N ALA A 116 4.25 -18.36 22.35
CA ALA A 116 5.24 -17.52 21.68
C ALA A 116 6.15 -18.39 20.81
N ILE A 117 5.84 -18.47 19.52
CA ILE A 117 6.64 -19.20 18.52
C ILE A 117 7.53 -18.18 17.82
N SER A 118 8.85 -18.28 18.00
CA SER A 118 9.81 -17.47 17.25
C SER A 118 9.72 -17.78 15.76
N GLY A 119 9.68 -16.73 14.94
CA GLY A 119 9.42 -16.87 13.52
C GLY A 119 9.86 -15.68 12.69
N LEU A 120 9.50 -15.75 11.41
CA LEU A 120 9.81 -14.74 10.42
C LEU A 120 8.55 -14.36 9.66
N ARG A 121 8.39 -13.07 9.40
CA ARG A 121 7.47 -12.54 8.40
C ARG A 121 8.25 -12.18 7.15
N LEU A 122 7.75 -12.62 5.99
CA LEU A 122 8.49 -12.60 4.74
C LEU A 122 7.60 -12.04 3.63
N VAL A 123 8.21 -11.30 2.72
CA VAL A 123 7.63 -10.97 1.41
C VAL A 123 8.45 -11.71 0.36
N VAL A 124 7.81 -12.58 -0.41
CA VAL A 124 8.40 -13.28 -1.55
C VAL A 124 7.77 -12.76 -2.84
N THR A 125 8.54 -12.62 -3.90
CA THR A 125 8.08 -12.09 -5.18
C THR A 125 8.73 -12.79 -6.35
N ASP A 126 8.02 -12.88 -7.47
CA ASP A 126 8.55 -13.26 -8.78
C ASP A 126 8.85 -12.05 -9.70
N GLY A 127 8.69 -10.83 -9.16
CA GLY A 127 8.80 -9.57 -9.90
C GLY A 127 7.50 -9.09 -10.55
N GLU A 128 6.51 -9.96 -10.72
CA GLU A 128 5.17 -9.59 -11.20
C GLU A 128 4.15 -9.55 -10.07
N GLN A 129 4.27 -10.47 -9.12
CA GLN A 129 3.40 -10.60 -7.95
C GLN A 129 4.21 -10.73 -6.67
N SER A 130 3.57 -10.43 -5.53
CA SER A 130 4.16 -10.73 -4.21
C SER A 130 3.22 -11.51 -3.29
N TRP A 131 3.82 -12.28 -2.41
CA TRP A 131 3.15 -13.12 -1.42
C TRP A 131 3.81 -12.94 -0.06
N VAL A 132 2.96 -12.87 0.97
CA VAL A 132 3.39 -12.70 2.35
C VAL A 132 3.30 -14.04 3.05
N TYR A 133 4.38 -14.43 3.72
CA TYR A 133 4.48 -15.69 4.45
C TYR A 133 4.89 -15.47 5.90
N HIS A 134 4.34 -16.28 6.79
CA HIS A 134 4.80 -16.43 8.17
C HIS A 134 5.45 -17.80 8.32
N THR A 135 6.62 -17.88 8.91
CA THR A 135 7.36 -19.13 9.11
C THR A 135 7.88 -19.21 10.54
N ARG A 136 8.39 -20.38 10.94
CA ARG A 136 9.25 -20.50 12.12
C ARG A 136 10.64 -19.96 11.82
N GLU A 137 11.44 -19.75 12.86
CA GLU A 137 12.79 -19.18 12.76
C GLU A 137 13.72 -19.99 11.83
N ASP A 138 13.49 -21.31 11.72
CA ASP A 138 14.22 -22.22 10.81
C ASP A 138 13.66 -22.24 9.37
N GLY A 139 12.69 -21.39 9.05
CA GLY A 139 12.02 -21.32 7.75
C GLY A 139 10.98 -22.43 7.50
N GLN A 140 10.82 -23.36 8.43
CA GLN A 140 9.83 -24.44 8.31
C GLN A 140 8.41 -23.94 8.60
N GLN A 141 7.44 -24.73 8.16
CA GLN A 141 6.01 -24.46 8.37
C GLN A 141 5.61 -23.07 7.85
N ALA A 142 6.04 -22.76 6.62
CA ALA A 142 5.58 -21.56 5.94
C ALA A 142 4.06 -21.61 5.79
N VAL A 143 3.40 -20.57 6.28
CA VAL A 143 1.96 -20.35 6.13
C VAL A 143 1.78 -19.06 5.37
N GLN A 144 1.08 -19.12 4.25
CA GLN A 144 0.78 -17.93 3.47
C GLN A 144 -0.26 -17.06 4.18
N ASN A 145 0.03 -15.78 4.31
CA ASN A 145 -0.95 -14.75 4.62
C ASN A 145 -1.62 -14.30 3.32
N SER A 146 -2.70 -15.00 2.94
CA SER A 146 -3.41 -14.72 1.69
C SER A 146 -4.07 -13.34 1.67
N THR A 147 -4.45 -12.79 2.83
CA THR A 147 -5.05 -11.45 2.93
C THR A 147 -4.06 -10.36 2.52
N ALA A 148 -2.78 -10.51 2.88
CA ALA A 148 -1.71 -9.58 2.54
C ALA A 148 -0.97 -9.91 1.23
N SER A 149 -1.37 -10.98 0.55
CA SER A 149 -0.72 -11.46 -0.67
C SER A 149 -1.46 -11.01 -1.94
N GLY A 150 -0.78 -11.12 -3.08
CA GLY A 150 -1.37 -10.89 -4.40
C GLY A 150 -1.27 -9.44 -4.86
N SER A 151 -0.31 -8.67 -4.32
CA SER A 151 0.06 -7.42 -4.98
C SER A 151 0.62 -7.71 -6.37
N GLN A 152 0.46 -6.77 -7.31
CA GLN A 152 0.87 -6.94 -8.69
C GLN A 152 1.66 -5.74 -9.21
N ASN A 153 2.22 -5.88 -10.42
CA ASN A 153 2.85 -4.80 -11.17
C ASN A 153 3.99 -4.15 -10.38
N SER A 154 4.12 -2.82 -10.42
CA SER A 154 5.19 -2.07 -9.76
C SER A 154 4.92 -1.82 -8.26
N LEU A 155 3.94 -2.49 -7.66
CA LEU A 155 3.64 -2.32 -6.23
C LEU A 155 4.63 -3.11 -5.38
N ILE A 156 5.48 -2.36 -4.68
CA ILE A 156 6.44 -2.85 -3.70
C ILE A 156 5.68 -3.13 -2.41
N THR A 157 5.60 -4.42 -2.06
CA THR A 157 5.13 -4.87 -0.74
C THR A 157 6.32 -4.93 0.22
N ASP A 158 6.19 -4.28 1.36
CA ASP A 158 7.19 -4.21 2.42
C ASP A 158 6.51 -4.07 3.79
N PHE A 159 7.29 -3.85 4.84
CA PHE A 159 6.81 -3.61 6.19
C PHE A 159 6.85 -2.12 6.56
N ILE A 160 5.91 -1.70 7.40
CA ILE A 160 5.92 -0.36 8.00
C ILE A 160 7.15 -0.26 8.92
N PRO A 161 8.07 0.69 8.68
CA PRO A 161 9.26 0.85 9.51
C PRO A 161 8.91 1.04 10.98
N GLN A 162 9.61 0.32 11.85
CA GLN A 162 9.49 0.51 13.29
C GLN A 162 10.44 1.64 13.69
N VAL A 163 9.89 2.83 13.94
CA VAL A 163 10.71 3.92 14.45
C VAL A 163 10.88 3.72 15.94
N GLU A 164 12.06 3.25 16.34
CA GLU A 164 12.42 3.09 17.74
C GLU A 164 12.29 4.43 18.49
N GLY A 165 11.58 4.41 19.62
CA GLY A 165 11.46 5.59 20.49
C GLY A 165 10.36 6.59 20.12
N GLN A 166 9.56 6.36 19.09
CA GLN A 166 8.29 7.09 18.95
C GLN A 166 7.33 6.65 20.05
N PRO A 167 6.67 7.57 20.78
CA PRO A 167 5.60 7.21 21.68
C PRO A 167 4.56 6.46 20.85
N THR A 168 4.24 5.22 21.22
CA THR A 168 2.99 4.61 20.79
C THR A 168 1.90 5.52 21.33
N GLU A 169 1.37 6.42 20.49
CA GLU A 169 0.19 7.21 20.83
C GLU A 169 -0.81 6.19 21.38
N THR A 170 -1.22 6.36 22.63
CA THR A 170 -2.19 5.45 23.23
C THR A 170 -3.36 5.44 22.26
N PRO A 171 -3.71 4.29 21.66
CA PRO A 171 -4.78 4.28 20.68
C PRO A 171 -6.01 4.81 21.42
N GLU A 172 -6.49 5.99 21.05
CA GLU A 172 -7.84 6.35 21.40
C GLU A 172 -8.73 5.20 20.95
N ALA A 173 -9.74 4.83 21.73
CA ALA A 173 -10.60 3.71 21.37
C ALA A 173 -11.45 4.09 20.13
N TYR A 174 -10.88 3.92 18.95
CA TYR A 174 -11.52 4.09 17.66
C TYR A 174 -11.74 2.73 17.00
N VAL A 175 -12.72 2.68 16.08
CA VAL A 175 -12.97 1.50 15.25
C VAL A 175 -11.98 1.50 14.10
N PHE A 176 -11.83 2.64 13.43
CA PHE A 176 -10.95 2.78 12.27
C PHE A 176 -10.44 4.20 12.11
N ARG A 177 -9.22 4.36 11.60
CA ARG A 177 -8.60 5.65 11.34
C ARG A 177 -7.87 5.60 10.01
N SER A 178 -8.06 6.63 9.20
CA SER A 178 -7.28 6.90 7.99
C SER A 178 -6.45 8.15 8.21
N VAL A 179 -5.16 8.11 7.86
CA VAL A 179 -4.23 9.24 7.93
C VAL A 179 -3.52 9.39 6.60
N VAL A 180 -3.75 10.51 5.92
CA VAL A 180 -3.06 10.85 4.67
C VAL A 180 -1.82 11.69 5.01
N SER A 181 -0.65 11.22 4.56
CA SER A 181 0.65 11.88 4.73
C SER A 181 1.30 12.12 3.36
N GLY A 182 2.27 13.04 3.27
CA GLY A 182 3.01 13.25 2.03
C GLY A 182 2.26 14.08 0.98
N SER A 183 1.36 14.98 1.37
CA SER A 183 0.78 15.95 0.44
C SER A 183 1.70 17.15 0.22
N LEU A 184 1.67 17.77 -0.96
CA LEU A 184 2.47 18.97 -1.32
C LEU A 184 2.30 20.15 -0.33
N ALA A 185 1.21 20.18 0.44
CA ALA A 185 0.94 21.19 1.45
C ALA A 185 1.54 20.87 2.83
N GLY A 186 2.15 19.68 3.00
CA GLY A 186 2.61 19.16 4.29
C GLY A 186 1.47 18.93 5.29
N ARG A 187 0.21 18.91 4.83
CA ARG A 187 -0.95 18.74 5.69
C ARG A 187 -1.21 17.26 5.89
N GLN A 188 -1.17 16.85 7.14
CA GLN A 188 -1.63 15.55 7.58
C GLN A 188 -3.13 15.62 7.81
N GLN A 189 -3.91 14.94 6.98
CA GLN A 189 -5.34 14.82 7.17
C GLN A 189 -5.63 13.49 7.86
N ALA A 190 -6.45 13.49 8.90
CA ALA A 190 -6.93 12.28 9.53
C ALA A 190 -8.46 12.22 9.53
N ILE A 191 -9.01 11.04 9.35
CA ILE A 191 -10.43 10.76 9.56
C ILE A 191 -10.51 9.58 10.53
N THR A 192 -11.20 9.77 11.66
CA THR A 192 -11.31 8.78 12.75
C THR A 192 -12.77 8.42 12.98
N LEU A 193 -13.10 7.14 12.89
CA LEU A 193 -14.39 6.57 13.22
C LEU A 193 -14.37 5.96 14.62
N TYR A 194 -15.23 6.44 15.51
CA TYR A 194 -15.37 5.94 16.88
C TYR A 194 -16.48 4.88 17.00
N SER A 195 -16.48 4.16 18.12
CA SER A 195 -17.45 3.09 18.40
C SER A 195 -18.88 3.58 18.63
N ASP A 196 -19.06 4.88 18.89
CA ASP A 196 -20.37 5.54 18.97
C ASP A 196 -20.87 6.04 17.60
N GLY A 197 -20.12 5.78 16.52
CA GLY A 197 -20.44 6.21 15.16
C GLY A 197 -20.05 7.65 14.84
N ARG A 198 -19.39 8.37 15.75
CA ARG A 198 -18.82 9.69 15.41
C ARG A 198 -17.68 9.53 14.41
N LEU A 199 -17.67 10.38 13.40
CA LEU A 199 -16.67 10.43 12.35
C LEU A 199 -16.04 11.84 12.36
N LEU A 200 -14.83 11.92 12.91
CA LEU A 200 -14.09 13.19 13.07
C LEU A 200 -13.03 13.31 11.99
N GLN A 201 -12.97 14.48 11.36
CA GLN A 201 -11.93 14.82 10.40
C GLN A 201 -11.04 15.93 10.96
N THR A 202 -9.73 15.74 10.92
CA THR A 202 -8.74 16.73 11.36
C THR A 202 -7.73 17.05 10.26
N GLU A 203 -7.28 18.31 10.23
CA GLU A 203 -6.07 18.75 9.50
C GLU A 203 -5.02 19.16 10.54
N GLY A 204 -3.96 18.35 10.68
CA GLY A 204 -3.06 18.42 11.82
C GLY A 204 -3.83 18.25 13.14
N SER A 205 -3.75 19.24 14.02
CA SER A 205 -4.49 19.29 15.28
C SER A 205 -5.85 20.00 15.21
N THR A 206 -6.24 20.50 14.03
CA THR A 206 -7.49 21.28 13.86
C THR A 206 -8.63 20.35 13.45
N LEU A 207 -9.72 20.35 14.21
CA LEU A 207 -10.97 19.70 13.81
C LEU A 207 -11.59 20.48 12.65
N VAL A 208 -11.80 19.82 11.51
CA VAL A 208 -12.36 20.43 10.30
C VAL A 208 -13.76 19.90 9.97
N ALA A 209 -14.11 18.70 10.42
CA ALA A 209 -15.47 18.15 10.31
C ALA A 209 -15.79 17.23 11.50
N ASP A 210 -17.06 17.25 11.92
CA ASP A 210 -17.63 16.37 12.95
C ASP A 210 -18.98 15.88 12.42
N SER A 211 -19.05 14.59 12.11
CA SER A 211 -20.19 13.95 11.47
C SER A 211 -20.53 12.64 12.20
N GLN A 212 -21.66 12.04 11.83
CA GLN A 212 -22.18 10.85 12.51
C GLN A 212 -22.64 9.84 11.46
N VAL A 213 -22.12 8.62 11.53
CA VAL A 213 -22.65 7.51 10.74
C VAL A 213 -23.82 6.86 11.47
N THR A 214 -24.73 6.26 10.71
CA THR A 214 -25.82 5.46 11.28
C THR A 214 -25.29 4.17 11.92
N PRO A 215 -26.02 3.57 12.87
CA PRO A 215 -25.64 2.26 13.43
C PRO A 215 -25.49 1.17 12.35
N GLU A 216 -26.35 1.19 11.33
CA GLU A 216 -26.34 0.26 10.21
C GLU A 216 -25.06 0.40 9.36
N GLN A 217 -24.65 1.63 9.07
CA GLN A 217 -23.40 1.92 8.36
C GLN A 217 -22.16 1.50 9.18
N LEU A 218 -22.17 1.77 10.49
CA LEU A 218 -21.09 1.37 11.39
C LEU A 218 -20.93 -0.15 11.42
N GLU A 219 -22.02 -0.88 11.63
CA GLU A 219 -22.03 -2.35 11.65
C GLU A 219 -21.59 -2.93 10.30
N ALA A 220 -22.10 -2.38 9.18
CA ALA A 220 -21.70 -2.81 7.84
C ALA A 220 -20.19 -2.63 7.61
N PHE A 221 -19.61 -1.51 8.03
CA PHE A 221 -18.18 -1.29 7.88
C PHE A 221 -17.34 -2.20 8.79
N GLN A 222 -17.78 -2.43 10.03
CA GLN A 222 -17.14 -3.41 10.92
C GLN A 222 -17.16 -4.81 10.33
N GLN A 223 -18.27 -5.21 9.68
CA GLN A 223 -18.37 -6.48 8.99
C GLN A 223 -17.37 -6.58 7.82
N VAL A 224 -17.14 -5.50 7.07
CA VAL A 224 -16.09 -5.49 6.03
C VAL A 224 -14.71 -5.74 6.63
N LEU A 225 -14.38 -5.10 7.76
CA LEU A 225 -13.08 -5.33 8.42
C LEU A 225 -12.88 -6.80 8.84
N GLU A 226 -13.94 -7.44 9.33
CA GLU A 226 -13.96 -8.86 9.72
C GLU A 226 -13.84 -9.78 8.50
N ASP A 227 -14.71 -9.59 7.50
CA ASP A 227 -14.78 -10.40 6.28
C ASP A 227 -13.47 -10.33 5.47
N GLN A 228 -12.87 -9.14 5.40
CA GLN A 228 -11.59 -8.92 4.73
C GLN A 228 -10.40 -9.26 5.63
N ARG A 229 -10.63 -9.66 6.88
CA ARG A 229 -9.61 -10.05 7.87
C ARG A 229 -8.53 -8.99 8.01
N PHE A 230 -8.93 -7.73 8.17
CA PHE A 230 -8.02 -6.58 8.25
C PHE A 230 -6.81 -6.78 9.20
N PRO A 231 -6.93 -7.49 10.35
CA PRO A 231 -5.78 -7.77 11.21
C PRO A 231 -4.59 -8.46 10.51
N ASN A 232 -4.84 -9.22 9.44
CA ASN A 232 -3.79 -9.85 8.64
C ASN A 232 -2.96 -8.86 7.80
N LEU A 233 -3.41 -7.61 7.64
CA LEU A 233 -2.65 -6.54 6.98
C LEU A 233 -1.72 -5.80 7.95
N ASN A 234 -1.64 -6.24 9.21
CA ASN A 234 -0.87 -5.53 10.23
C ASN A 234 0.62 -5.41 9.88
N ARG A 235 1.12 -4.16 9.92
CA ARG A 235 2.45 -3.71 9.53
C ARG A 235 2.77 -3.84 8.04
N MET A 236 1.79 -4.13 7.19
CA MET A 236 2.04 -4.20 5.75
C MET A 236 2.06 -2.81 5.12
N ARG A 237 2.94 -2.63 4.14
CA ARG A 237 3.11 -1.41 3.36
C ARG A 237 3.10 -1.76 1.88
N TYR A 238 2.26 -1.06 1.10
CA TYR A 238 2.11 -1.28 -0.34
C TYR A 238 2.34 0.04 -1.08
N ILE A 239 3.56 0.23 -1.59
CA ILE A 239 3.98 1.51 -2.18
C ILE A 239 4.62 1.30 -3.56
N THR A 240 4.86 2.37 -4.28
CA THR A 240 5.71 2.37 -5.48
C THR A 240 6.91 3.29 -5.23
N ASP A 241 7.88 3.32 -6.16
CA ASP A 241 8.99 4.27 -6.08
C ASP A 241 8.51 5.74 -6.05
N ALA A 242 7.29 6.02 -6.52
CA ALA A 242 6.68 7.34 -6.43
C ALA A 242 6.43 7.79 -4.98
N ALA A 243 6.30 6.87 -4.02
CA ALA A 243 6.17 7.24 -2.60
C ALA A 243 7.38 8.05 -2.09
N PHE A 244 8.54 7.95 -2.76
CA PHE A 244 9.73 8.74 -2.45
C PHE A 244 9.75 10.14 -3.09
N ALA A 245 8.74 10.46 -3.91
CA ALA A 245 8.60 11.72 -4.64
C ALA A 245 7.43 12.58 -4.12
N ASP A 246 7.19 12.56 -2.80
CA ASP A 246 6.11 13.31 -2.13
C ASP A 246 4.70 12.98 -2.64
N TYR A 247 4.47 11.74 -3.07
CA TYR A 247 3.11 11.27 -3.34
C TYR A 247 2.41 10.91 -2.02
N PRO A 248 1.10 11.19 -1.92
CA PRO A 248 0.37 10.92 -0.70
C PRO A 248 0.31 9.41 -0.43
N THR A 249 0.71 9.03 0.78
CA THR A 249 0.43 7.69 1.32
C THR A 249 -0.68 7.77 2.35
N VAL A 250 -1.46 6.70 2.42
CA VAL A 250 -2.57 6.57 3.35
C VAL A 250 -2.24 5.46 4.34
N ARG A 251 -2.25 5.79 5.62
CA ARG A 251 -2.17 4.82 6.70
C ARG A 251 -3.56 4.54 7.24
N LEU A 252 -3.96 3.28 7.19
CA LEU A 252 -5.18 2.75 7.78
C LEU A 252 -4.83 2.07 9.09
N SER A 253 -5.61 2.29 10.13
CA SER A 253 -5.42 1.60 11.40
C SER A 253 -6.72 1.28 12.12
N THR A 254 -6.66 0.22 12.90
CA THR A 254 -7.59 -0.15 13.98
C THR A 254 -6.80 -0.11 15.30
N GLN A 255 -7.39 -0.56 16.41
CA GLN A 255 -6.68 -0.66 17.69
C GLN A 255 -5.54 -1.69 17.70
N SER A 256 -5.59 -2.70 16.83
CA SER A 256 -4.65 -3.83 16.85
C SER A 256 -3.84 -4.00 15.56
N ALA A 257 -4.20 -3.31 14.48
CA ALA A 257 -3.56 -3.46 13.19
C ALA A 257 -3.43 -2.13 12.45
N GLN A 258 -2.35 -1.97 11.71
CA GLN A 258 -2.14 -0.85 10.81
C GLN A 258 -1.57 -1.32 9.47
N SER A 259 -1.98 -0.68 8.38
CA SER A 259 -1.48 -0.92 7.03
C SER A 259 -1.27 0.41 6.32
N GLU A 260 -0.29 0.50 5.43
CA GLU A 260 -0.01 1.70 4.65
C GLU A 260 -0.09 1.37 3.16
N TYR A 261 -0.64 2.29 2.36
CA TYR A 261 -0.66 2.16 0.91
C TYR A 261 -0.48 3.50 0.20
N ILE A 262 -0.03 3.45 -1.06
CA ILE A 262 -0.06 4.59 -1.96
C ILE A 262 -1.36 4.56 -2.78
N ASP A 263 -2.10 5.68 -2.76
CA ASP A 263 -3.41 5.78 -3.42
C ASP A 263 -3.33 5.54 -4.94
N LEU A 264 -2.24 6.02 -5.57
CA LEU A 264 -1.99 5.91 -7.01
C LEU A 264 -2.05 4.47 -7.55
N ALA A 265 -1.79 3.46 -6.71
CA ALA A 265 -1.68 2.06 -7.11
C ALA A 265 -2.55 1.12 -6.27
N ILE A 266 -3.64 1.62 -5.68
CA ILE A 266 -4.53 0.78 -4.86
C ILE A 266 -5.12 -0.40 -5.65
N ALA A 267 -5.37 -0.25 -6.96
CA ALA A 267 -5.87 -1.31 -7.82
C ALA A 267 -4.92 -2.52 -7.95
N ASP A 268 -3.63 -2.32 -7.67
CA ASP A 268 -2.60 -3.35 -7.70
C ASP A 268 -2.37 -4.01 -6.33
N ALA A 269 -3.01 -3.52 -5.28
CA ALA A 269 -2.87 -4.03 -3.91
C ALA A 269 -3.67 -5.32 -3.69
N PRO A 270 -3.47 -6.06 -2.58
CA PRO A 270 -4.31 -7.22 -2.25
C PRO A 270 -5.80 -6.87 -2.24
N VAL A 271 -6.63 -7.77 -2.77
CA VAL A 271 -8.09 -7.58 -2.91
C VAL A 271 -8.75 -7.19 -1.60
N ALA A 272 -8.29 -7.75 -0.48
CA ALA A 272 -8.80 -7.42 0.85
C ALA A 272 -8.57 -5.95 1.22
N LEU A 273 -7.39 -5.40 0.90
CA LEU A 273 -7.10 -3.99 1.13
C LEU A 273 -7.96 -3.09 0.23
N GLN A 274 -8.12 -3.46 -1.04
CA GLN A 274 -8.99 -2.74 -1.98
C GLN A 274 -10.43 -2.65 -1.45
N ALA A 275 -10.98 -3.76 -0.97
CA ALA A 275 -12.34 -3.82 -0.43
C ALA A 275 -12.50 -2.95 0.83
N VAL A 276 -11.51 -2.95 1.73
CA VAL A 276 -11.52 -2.10 2.93
C VAL A 276 -11.46 -0.61 2.55
N VAL A 277 -10.57 -0.23 1.61
CA VAL A 277 -10.46 1.15 1.13
C VAL A 277 -11.77 1.60 0.49
N GLN A 278 -12.35 0.80 -0.41
CA GLN A 278 -13.61 1.13 -1.08
C GLN A 278 -14.76 1.30 -0.08
N ALA A 279 -14.89 0.40 0.90
CA ALA A 279 -15.93 0.50 1.92
C ALA A 279 -15.73 1.74 2.80
N TRP A 280 -14.48 2.07 3.14
CA TRP A 280 -14.14 3.26 3.91
C TRP A 280 -14.49 4.55 3.17
N GLU A 281 -14.11 4.66 1.90
CA GLU A 281 -14.42 5.83 1.08
C GLU A 281 -15.94 6.02 0.91
N THR A 282 -16.67 4.91 0.73
CA THR A 282 -18.14 4.93 0.64
C THR A 282 -18.75 5.45 1.95
N LEU A 283 -18.32 4.91 3.09
CA LEU A 283 -18.79 5.34 4.41
C LEU A 283 -18.56 6.84 4.64
N VAL A 284 -17.35 7.33 4.33
CA VAL A 284 -16.99 8.74 4.48
C VAL A 284 -17.82 9.62 3.56
N ALA A 285 -18.04 9.20 2.31
CA ALA A 285 -18.83 9.97 1.34
C ALA A 285 -20.31 10.07 1.72
N GLU A 286 -20.89 9.03 2.33
CA GLU A 286 -22.29 9.03 2.78
C GLU A 286 -22.53 9.82 4.08
N ALA A 287 -21.48 10.04 4.88
CA ALA A 287 -21.55 10.75 6.15
C ALA A 287 -21.43 12.29 6.01
N GLN A 288 -20.99 12.77 4.84
CA GLN A 288 -20.80 14.19 4.51
C GLN A 288 -22.03 14.79 3.82
#